data_AF-Q8FKW2-F1
#
_entry.id   AF-Q8FKW2-F1
#
_cell.length_a   1.000
_cell.length_b   1.000
_cell.length_c   1.000
_cell.angle_alpha   90.00
_cell.angle_beta   90.00
_cell.angle_gamma   90.00
#
_symmetry.space_group_name_H-M   'P 1'
#
loop_
_entity.id
_entity.type
_entity.pdbx_description
1 polymer ?
#
loop_
_entity_poly.entity_id
_entity_poly.type
_entity_poly.pdbx_seq_one_letter_code
_entity_poly.pdbx_strand_id
1 'polypeptide(L)' 'MRGCTLLLFSEAPFLREQEVAVITAYRNVFIQDDPGMHFRWVIRNAEGQRRWRCRNSEPDAGKVLNTRLASDGPLRQ' A
#
# COMPACT_ATOMS: atom_id res chain seq x y z
N MET A 1 -13.89 -14.06 -9.40
CA MET A 1 -13.95 -13.24 -8.17
C MET A 1 -14.33 -11.83 -8.60
N ARG A 2 -15.53 -11.38 -8.23
CA ARG A 2 -16.03 -10.03 -8.53
C ARG A 2 -15.08 -9.01 -7.90
N GLY A 3 -14.68 -8.03 -8.71
CA GLY A 3 -13.99 -6.80 -8.34
C GLY A 3 -13.39 -6.74 -6.93
N CYS A 4 -12.14 -7.17 -6.79
CA CYS A 4 -11.28 -6.67 -5.70
C CYS A 4 -10.90 -5.20 -5.94
N THR A 5 -11.85 -4.38 -6.40
CA THR A 5 -11.83 -2.94 -6.15
C THR A 5 -12.18 -2.79 -4.66
N LEU A 6 -11.30 -3.26 -3.80
CA LEU A 6 -11.14 -2.68 -2.48
C LEU A 6 -10.74 -1.23 -2.79
N LEU A 7 -11.77 -0.39 -2.95
CA LEU A 7 -11.76 1.07 -2.89
C LEU A 7 -11.32 1.50 -1.48
N LEU A 8 -10.22 0.93 -0.99
CA LEU A 8 -9.76 1.10 0.39
C LEU A 8 -9.28 2.54 0.63
N PHE A 9 -9.04 3.33 -0.42
CA PHE A 9 -8.45 4.66 -0.31
C PHE A 9 -9.24 5.66 -1.14
N SER A 10 -9.75 6.71 -0.49
CA SER A 10 -10.01 7.98 -1.16
C SER A 10 -8.72 8.45 -1.84
N GLU A 11 -8.79 9.22 -2.93
CA GLU A 11 -7.63 9.89 -3.57
C GLU A 11 -6.90 10.91 -2.65
N ALA A 12 -7.26 10.98 -1.37
CA ALA A 12 -6.65 11.80 -0.34
C ALA A 12 -5.34 11.19 0.21
N PRO A 13 -4.50 11.98 0.91
CA PRO A 13 -3.35 11.45 1.65
C PRO A 13 -3.74 10.30 2.58
N PHE A 14 -2.88 9.30 2.67
CA PHE A 14 -3.16 8.10 3.49
C PHE A 14 -3.25 8.44 4.97
N LEU A 15 -4.34 7.99 5.59
CA LEU A 15 -4.50 8.01 7.04
C LEU A 15 -3.86 6.78 7.68
N ARG A 16 -3.45 6.91 8.95
CA ARG A 16 -2.88 5.82 9.74
C ARG A 16 -3.78 4.58 9.81
N GLU A 17 -5.09 4.76 9.83
CA GLU A 17 -6.05 3.65 9.88
C GLU A 17 -6.05 2.82 8.59
N GLN A 18 -5.89 3.50 7.45
CA GLN A 18 -5.75 2.84 6.16
C GLN A 18 -4.44 2.05 6.10
N GLU A 19 -3.37 2.58 6.70
CA GLU A 19 -2.07 1.92 6.78
C GLU A 19 -2.18 0.48 7.28
N VAL A 20 -2.77 0.34 8.47
CA VAL A 20 -2.96 -0.93 9.18
C VAL A 20 -3.82 -1.88 8.35
N ALA A 21 -4.86 -1.38 7.70
CA ALA A 21 -5.70 -2.21 6.82
C ALA A 21 -4.90 -2.78 5.65
N VAL A 22 -4.01 -1.99 5.01
CA VAL A 22 -3.23 -2.47 3.86
C VAL A 22 -2.19 -3.49 4.26
N ILE A 23 -1.38 -3.20 5.28
CA ILE A 23 -0.30 -4.10 5.69
C ILE A 23 -0.85 -5.43 6.23
N THR A 24 -2.06 -5.40 6.82
CA THR A 24 -2.80 -6.59 7.24
C THR A 24 -3.35 -7.36 6.04
N ALA A 25 -3.88 -6.67 5.04
CA ALA A 25 -4.48 -7.32 3.87
C ALA A 25 -3.44 -7.92 2.92
N TYR A 26 -2.27 -7.28 2.75
CA TYR A 26 -1.30 -7.64 1.71
C TYR A 26 0.05 -8.05 2.28
N ARG A 27 0.59 -9.20 1.84
CA ARG A 27 1.90 -9.70 2.32
C ARG A 27 3.09 -8.97 1.72
N ASN A 28 2.89 -8.26 0.61
CA ASN A 28 3.95 -7.61 -0.14
C ASN A 28 4.06 -6.11 0.16
N VAL A 29 3.17 -5.56 1.00
CA VAL A 29 3.15 -4.15 1.39
C VAL A 29 3.78 -3.99 2.77
N PHE A 30 4.67 -3.01 2.87
CA PHE A 30 5.42 -2.68 4.06
C PHE A 30 5.47 -1.17 4.26
N ILE A 31 5.74 -0.80 5.50
CA ILE A 31 5.96 0.57 5.91
C ILE A 31 7.42 0.75 6.30
N GLN A 32 8.01 1.86 5.90
CA GLN A 32 9.35 2.28 6.29
C GLN A 32 9.32 3.72 6.76
N ASP A 33 10.34 4.10 7.54
CA ASP A 33 10.59 5.48 7.96
C ASP A 33 9.32 6.12 8.56
N ASP A 34 8.72 5.50 9.59
CA ASP A 34 7.48 5.93 10.24
C ASP A 34 7.74 6.59 11.61
N PRO A 35 8.05 7.91 11.67
CA PRO A 35 7.98 8.70 12.89
C PRO A 35 6.55 9.08 13.34
N GLY A 36 5.49 8.50 12.74
CA GLY A 36 4.11 8.68 13.18
C GLY A 36 3.15 9.14 12.07
N MET A 37 3.42 10.31 11.50
CA MET A 37 2.57 10.93 10.45
C MET A 37 3.16 10.88 9.04
N HIS A 38 4.48 10.81 8.94
CA HIS A 38 5.16 10.65 7.66
C HIS A 38 5.67 9.22 7.61
N PHE A 39 5.33 8.49 6.57
CA PHE A 39 5.84 7.14 6.38
C PHE A 39 5.96 6.83 4.91
N ARG A 40 6.71 5.79 4.60
CA ARG A 40 6.90 5.34 3.22
C ARG A 40 6.24 3.99 3.03
N TRP A 41 5.34 3.95 2.07
CA TRP A 41 4.87 2.72 1.48
C TRP A 41 6.01 2.05 0.71
N VAL A 42 6.09 0.74 0.85
CA VAL A 42 7.03 -0.10 0.10
C VAL A 42 6.30 -1.34 -0.37
N ILE A 43 6.37 -1.60 -1.68
CA ILE A 43 5.97 -2.89 -2.24
C ILE A 43 7.22 -3.70 -2.57
N ARG A 44 7.24 -4.96 -2.15
CA ARG A 44 8.31 -5.92 -2.48
C ARG A 44 7.78 -7.01 -3.41
N ASN A 45 8.64 -7.58 -4.25
CA ASN A 45 8.29 -8.81 -4.97
C ASN A 45 8.39 -10.04 -4.03
N ALA A 46 8.07 -11.23 -4.56
CA ALA A 46 8.16 -12.49 -3.82
C ALA A 46 9.58 -12.79 -3.29
N GLU A 47 10.63 -12.28 -3.95
CA GLU A 47 12.03 -12.39 -3.55
C GLU A 47 12.43 -11.36 -2.47
N GLY A 48 11.51 -10.51 -2.02
CA GLY A 48 11.77 -9.48 -1.03
C GLY A 48 12.46 -8.21 -1.56
N GLN A 49 12.65 -8.10 -2.88
CA GLN A 49 13.23 -6.93 -3.53
C GLN A 49 12.21 -5.80 -3.65
N ARG A 50 12.63 -4.57 -3.35
CA ARG A 50 11.80 -3.36 -3.46
C ARG A 50 11.41 -3.09 -4.93
N ARG A 51 10.11 -3.21 -5.24
CA ARG A 51 9.53 -2.88 -6.55
C ARG A 51 9.01 -1.45 -6.62
N TRP A 52 8.59 -0.90 -5.49
CA TRP A 52 8.07 0.46 -5.42
C TRP A 52 8.24 1.03 -4.01
N ARG A 53 8.35 2.36 -3.93
CA ARG A 53 8.38 3.12 -2.69
C ARG A 53 7.82 4.51 -2.94
N CYS A 54 6.99 5.00 -2.01
CA CYS A 54 6.37 6.31 -2.09
C CYS A 54 6.06 6.81 -0.67
N ARG A 55 6.09 8.12 -0.44
CA ARG A 55 5.65 8.70 0.83
C ARG A 55 4.12 8.71 0.89
N ASN A 56 3.57 8.53 2.09
CA ASN A 56 2.13 8.63 2.33
C ASN A 56 1.53 10.00 1.99
N SER A 57 2.35 11.06 2.00
CA SER A 57 1.98 12.43 1.68
C SER A 57 2.03 12.77 0.19
N GLU A 58 2.47 11.87 -0.68
CA GLU A 58 2.47 12.12 -2.13
C GLU A 58 1.03 12.09 -2.66
N PRO A 59 0.64 13.03 -3.54
CA PRO A 59 -0.76 13.19 -3.97
C PRO A 59 -1.32 11.95 -4.67
N ASP A 60 -0.49 11.22 -5.43
CA ASP A 60 -0.91 10.03 -6.17
C ASP A 60 -0.60 8.71 -5.44
N ALA A 61 -0.14 8.75 -4.18
CA ALA A 61 0.30 7.55 -3.47
C ALA A 61 -0.80 6.46 -3.45
N GLY A 62 -2.05 6.86 -3.18
CA GLY A 62 -3.21 5.95 -3.11
C GLY A 62 -3.53 5.30 -4.44
N LYS A 63 -3.53 6.09 -5.50
CA LYS A 63 -3.78 5.64 -6.87
C LYS A 63 -2.71 4.63 -7.34
N VAL A 64 -1.43 4.95 -7.10
CA VAL A 64 -0.33 4.08 -7.50
C VAL A 64 -0.33 2.80 -6.67
N LEU A 65 -0.58 2.89 -5.36
CA LEU A 65 -0.69 1.71 -4.50
C LEU A 65 -1.81 0.79 -4.98
N ASN A 66 -3.02 1.31 -5.18
CA ASN A 66 -4.17 0.54 -5.69
C ASN A 66 -3.87 -0.17 -7.00
N THR A 67 -3.27 0.55 -7.96
CA THR A 67 -2.91 -0.03 -9.26
C THR A 67 -1.93 -1.20 -9.10
N ARG A 68 -0.94 -1.05 -8.20
CA ARG A 68 0.05 -2.10 -7.95
C ARG A 68 -0.51 -3.29 -7.17
N LEU A 69 -1.42 -3.06 -6.23
CA LEU A 69 -2.07 -4.13 -5.47
C LEU A 69 -3.04 -4.93 -6.34
N ALA A 70 -3.76 -4.26 -7.24
CA ALA A 70 -4.63 -4.93 -8.21
C ALA A 70 -3.86 -5.83 -9.19
N SER A 71 -2.64 -5.45 -9.57
CA SER A 71 -1.79 -6.25 -10.46
C SER A 71 -1.06 -7.37 -9.71
N ASP A 72 -0.41 -7.03 -8.59
CA ASP A 72 0.68 -7.84 -8.03
C ASP A 72 0.53 -8.11 -6.52
N GLY A 73 -0.63 -7.81 -5.91
CA GLY A 73 -0.83 -7.87 -4.46
C GLY A 73 -1.35 -9.21 -3.96
N PRO A 74 -0.51 -10.19 -3.56
CA PRO A 74 -1.00 -11.36 -2.86
C PRO A 74 -1.58 -10.95 -1.50
N LEU A 75 -2.79 -11.41 -1.22
CA LEU A 75 -3.40 -11.28 0.09
C LEU A 75 -2.62 -12.08 1.13
N ARG A 76 -2.62 -11.62 2.38
CA ARG A 76 -2.24 -12.46 3.52
C ARG A 76 -3.32 -13.54 3.68
N GLN A 77 -2.89 -14.79 3.80
CA GLN A 77 -3.74 -15.90 4.25
C GLN A 77 -3.55 -16.10 5.75
#